data_AF-A0A2X1RLR7-F1
#
_entry.id   AF-A0A2X1RLR7-F1
#
_cell.length_a   1.000
_cell.length_b   1.000
_cell.length_c   1.000
_cell.angle_alpha   90.00
_cell.angle_beta   90.00
_cell.angle_gamma   90.00
#
_symmetry.space_group_name_H-M   'P 1'
#
loop_
_entity.id
_entity.type
_entity.pdbx_description
1 polymer ?
#
loop_
_entity_poly.entity_id
_entity_poly.type
_entity_poly.pdbx_seq_one_letter_code
_entity_poly.pdbx_strand_id
1 'polypeptide(L)' 'MKKIGFFIMNIESAGGTERVSINVANALVKQGYDVSFISIGGNKPFFQVDEKN' A
#
# COMPACT_ATOMS: atom_id res chain seq x y z
N MET A 1 12.03 -14.37 -2.47
CA MET A 1 11.48 -13.00 -2.34
C MET A 1 10.41 -13.02 -1.26
N LYS A 2 10.52 -12.16 -0.24
CA LYS A 2 9.56 -12.15 0.89
C LYS A 2 8.33 -11.32 0.52
N LYS A 3 7.13 -11.81 0.85
CA LYS A 3 5.84 -11.17 0.52
C LYS A 3 5.21 -10.55 1.77
N ILE A 4 4.63 -9.36 1.63
CA ILE A 4 3.92 -8.65 2.69
C ILE A 4 2.57 -8.19 2.13
N GLY A 5 1.48 -8.53 2.84
CA GLY A 5 0.13 -8.13 2.48
C GLY A 5 -0.45 -7.16 3.49
N PHE A 6 -0.99 -6.04 3.00
CA PHE A 6 -1.78 -5.12 3.80
C PHE A 6 -3.27 -5.40 3.59
N PHE A 7 -4.01 -5.49 4.68
CA PHE A 7 -5.47 -5.60 4.65
C PHE A 7 -6.08 -4.32 5.23
N ILE A 8 -6.90 -3.62 4.45
CA ILE A 8 -7.41 -2.31 4.80
C ILE A 8 -8.89 -2.14 4.41
N MET A 9 -9.66 -1.47 5.26
CA MET A 9 -11.10 -1.25 5.01
C MET A 9 -11.35 -0.38 3.77
N ASN A 10 -10.61 0.73 3.60
CA ASN A 10 -10.77 1.66 2.48
C ASN A 10 -9.43 2.33 2.14
N ILE A 11 -9.05 2.36 0.86
CA ILE A 11 -7.81 2.96 0.37
C ILE A 11 -8.00 4.24 -0.48
N GLU A 12 -9.21 4.81 -0.52
CA GLU A 12 -9.57 5.96 -1.38
C GLU A 12 -9.82 7.27 -0.62
N SER A 13 -9.55 7.31 0.69
CA SER A 13 -10.09 8.37 1.56
C SER A 13 -9.15 9.57 1.77
N ALA A 14 -7.95 9.56 1.18
CA ALA A 14 -6.86 10.53 1.41
C ALA A 14 -6.52 10.75 2.90
N GLY A 15 -6.96 9.82 3.77
CA GLY A 15 -6.91 9.92 5.21
C GLY A 15 -5.56 9.48 5.79
N GLY A 16 -5.44 9.59 7.12
CA GLY A 16 -4.21 9.22 7.84
C GLY A 16 -3.81 7.76 7.64
N THR A 17 -4.77 6.84 7.71
CA THR A 17 -4.53 5.40 7.54
C THR A 17 -3.93 5.10 6.17
N GLU A 18 -4.55 5.60 5.10
CA GLU A 18 -4.07 5.39 3.73
C GLU A 18 -2.66 5.95 3.54
N ARG A 19 -2.43 7.21 3.95
CA ARG A 19 -1.12 7.87 3.82
C ARG A 19 -0.02 7.09 4.50
N VAL A 20 -0.25 6.65 5.74
CA VAL A 20 0.74 5.90 6.52
C VAL A 20 0.98 4.53 5.90
N SER A 21 -0.09 3.80 5.55
CA SER A 21 0.04 2.47 4.94
C SER A 21 0.79 2.51 3.61
N ILE A 22 0.51 3.48 2.73
CA ILE A 22 1.21 3.66 1.45
C ILE A 22 2.69 3.99 1.67
N ASN A 23 3.02 4.92 2.59
CA ASN A 23 4.41 5.26 2.87
C ASN A 23 5.22 4.06 3.38
N VAL A 24 4.63 3.25 4.27
CA VAL A 24 5.26 2.03 4.76
C VAL A 24 5.44 1.02 3.62
N ALA A 25 4.41 0.80 2.80
CA ALA A 25 4.49 -0.11 1.66
C ALA A 25 5.59 0.29 0.67
N ASN A 26 5.67 1.58 0.32
CA ASN A 26 6.71 2.09 -0.59
C ASN A 26 8.12 1.89 -0.01
N ALA A 27 8.31 2.10 1.30
CA ALA A 27 9.58 1.81 1.96
C ALA A 27 9.95 0.31 1.92
N LEU A 28 8.96 -0.58 2.04
CA LEU A 28 9.16 -2.03 1.92
C LEU A 28 9.49 -2.45 0.47
N VAL A 29 8.85 -1.86 -0.54
CA VAL A 29 9.20 -2.10 -1.94
C VAL A 29 10.66 -1.73 -2.20
N LYS A 30 11.12 -0.57 -1.70
CA LYS A 30 12.53 -0.14 -1.78
C LYS A 30 13.52 -1.09 -1.10
N GLN A 31 13.07 -1.86 -0.12
CA GLN A 31 13.88 -2.89 0.55
C GLN A 31 13.82 -4.26 -0.16
N GLY A 32 13.15 -4.35 -1.32
CA GLY A 32 13.08 -5.56 -2.14
C GLY A 32 11.96 -6.53 -1.75
N TYR A 33 11.03 -6.12 -0.89
CA TYR A 33 9.82 -6.90 -0.61
C TYR A 33 8.86 -6.87 -1.82
N ASP A 34 7.98 -7.87 -1.86
CA ASP A 34 6.83 -7.91 -2.76
C ASP A 34 5.59 -7.57 -1.93
N VAL A 35 4.97 -6.42 -2.21
CA VAL A 35 3.94 -5.82 -1.35
C VAL A 35 2.61 -5.78 -2.10
N SER A 36 1.54 -6.21 -1.43
CA SER A 36 0.18 -6.14 -1.98
C SER A 36 -0.80 -5.52 -0.99
N PHE A 37 -1.84 -4.90 -1.52
CA PHE A 37 -2.98 -4.40 -0.76
C PHE A 37 -4.22 -5.19 -1.13
N ILE A 38 -4.96 -5.62 -0.11
CA ILE A 38 -6.33 -6.11 -0.24
C ILE A 38 -7.21 -5.09 0.47
N SER A 39 -8.02 -4.37 -0.30
CA SER A 39 -8.98 -3.41 0.25
C SER A 39 -10.41 -3.92 0.14
N ILE A 40 -11.19 -3.74 1.20
CA ILE A 40 -12.62 -4.10 1.21
C ILE A 40 -13.45 -3.04 0.45
N GLY A 41 -13.00 -1.78 0.43
CA GLY A 41 -13.67 -0.66 -0.20
C GLY A 41 -12.71 0.30 -0.87
N GLY A 42 -13.20 1.00 -1.89
CA GLY A 42 -12.38 1.83 -2.76
C GLY A 42 -11.65 1.05 -3.86
N ASN A 43 -11.43 1.69 -4.99
CA ASN A 43 -10.81 1.15 -6.19
C ASN A 43 -9.34 1.57 -6.37
N LYS A 44 -8.95 2.82 -6.06
CA LYS A 44 -7.61 3.34 -6.35
C LYS A 44 -7.01 4.13 -5.19
N PRO A 45 -5.75 3.89 -4.81
CA PRO A 45 -5.09 4.74 -3.83
C PRO A 45 -5.01 6.19 -4.32
N PHE A 46 -5.26 7.13 -3.41
CA PHE A 46 -5.05 8.56 -3.64
C PHE A 46 -3.55 8.88 -3.69
N PHE A 47 -2.75 8.20 -2.86
CA PHE A 47 -1.29 8.37 -2.83
C PHE A 47 -0.58 7.46 -3.85
N GLN A 48 0.59 7.92 -4.32
CA GLN A 48 1.42 7.17 -5.25
C GLN A 48 1.95 5.87 -4.63
N VAL A 49 1.81 4.77 -5.37
CA VAL A 49 2.37 3.46 -5.02
C VAL A 49 3.64 3.22 -5.85
N ASP A 50 4.72 2.85 -5.17
CA ASP A 50 5.97 2.48 -5.84
C ASP A 50 5.84 1.06 -6.39
N GLU A 51 6.17 0.88 -7.68
CA GLU A 51 6.25 -0.44 -8.29
C GLU A 51 7.65 -1.04 -8.11
N LYS A 52 7.69 -2.37 -8.08
CA LYS A 52 8.95 -3.09 -8.05
C LYS A 52 9.58 -3.04 -9.45
N ASN A 53 10.73 -2.36 -9.57
CA ASN A 53 11.57 -2.40 -10.77
C ASN A 53 12.20 -3.79 -10.98
#